data_AF-A0A7Y2IL82-F1
#
_entry.id   AF-A0A7Y2IL82-F1
#
_cell.length_a   1.000
_cell.length_b   1.000
_cell.length_c   1.000
_cell.angle_alpha   90.00
_cell.angle_beta   90.00
_cell.angle_gamma   90.00
#
_symmetry.space_group_name_H-M   'P 1'
#
loop_
_entity.id
_entity.type
_entity.pdbx_description
1 polymer ?
#
loop_
_entity_poly.entity_id
_entity_poly.type
_entity_poly.pdbx_seq_one_letter_code
_entity_poly.pdbx_strand_id
1 'polypeptide(L)'
;MNLIEIWREWATGTSVLHMELWGVDVLWWGRIGKVLQFVGALTVILDIIGPERLLGFGESLRTASPFEGMLDRARQRWTPIWEWAKRRIRPAEVPARLELGRSAVVRLVAQTATVVIGFAIAVLFTSWGWIIVLAVLLSGVAALALAAIVSFVGQAVFTVVIRPFATVIAQPRIDAWAKSVGALLLMAGFHFDLLAS
;
A
#
# COMPACT_ATOMS: atom_id res chain seq x y z
N MET A 1 38.34 8.26 -25.98
CA MET A 1 39.08 6.99 -26.13
C MET A 1 38.19 5.94 -26.77
N ASN A 2 38.79 4.98 -27.47
CA ASN A 2 38.06 3.84 -28.00
C ASN A 2 37.89 2.76 -26.92
N LEU A 3 36.83 1.94 -27.01
CA LEU A 3 36.52 0.87 -26.05
C LEU A 3 37.71 -0.09 -25.83
N ILE A 4 38.45 -0.41 -26.91
CA ILE A 4 39.62 -1.30 -26.88
C ILE A 4 40.76 -0.72 -26.04
N GLU A 5 40.96 0.60 -26.06
CA GLU A 5 42.00 1.27 -25.27
C GLU A 5 41.70 1.17 -23.78
N ILE A 6 40.44 1.45 -23.39
CA ILE A 6 40.01 1.36 -22.00
C ILE A 6 40.14 -0.09 -21.48
N TRP A 7 39.77 -1.08 -22.29
CA TRP A 7 39.98 -2.49 -21.94
C TRP A 7 41.45 -2.86 -21.76
N ARG A 8 42.34 -2.28 -22.57
CA ARG A 8 43.78 -2.49 -22.46
C ARG A 8 44.32 -1.89 -21.16
N GLU A 9 43.93 -0.67 -20.82
CA GLU A 9 44.31 0.02 -19.58
C GLU A 9 43.75 -0.69 -18.33
N TRP A 10 42.52 -1.19 -18.42
CA TRP A 10 41.93 -2.02 -17.36
C TRP A 10 42.71 -3.33 -17.18
N ALA A 11 43.07 -4.00 -18.28
CA ALA A 11 43.83 -5.26 -18.24
C ALA A 11 45.26 -5.10 -17.69
N THR A 12 45.85 -3.90 -17.74
CA THR A 12 47.14 -3.59 -17.09
C THR A 12 47.03 -3.32 -15.59
N GLY A 13 45.81 -3.33 -15.03
CA GLY A 13 45.55 -3.04 -13.62
C GLY A 13 45.52 -1.54 -13.29
N THR A 14 45.45 -0.68 -14.30
CA THR A 14 45.34 0.77 -14.12
C THR A 14 43.88 1.12 -13.85
N SER A 15 43.64 2.02 -12.88
CA SER A 15 42.28 2.48 -12.59
C SER A 15 41.74 3.29 -13.75
N VAL A 16 40.69 2.79 -14.39
CA VAL A 16 40.00 3.43 -15.54
C VAL A 16 38.78 4.26 -15.11
N LEU A 17 38.50 4.38 -13.81
CA LEU A 17 37.25 4.97 -13.28
C LEU A 17 36.99 6.40 -13.74
N HIS A 18 38.05 7.19 -13.93
CA HIS A 18 38.00 8.60 -14.35
C HIS A 18 38.30 8.81 -15.84
N MET A 19 38.44 7.72 -16.60
CA MET A 19 38.56 7.82 -18.06
C MET A 19 37.18 8.01 -18.68
N GLU A 20 37.12 8.77 -19.77
CA GLU A 20 35.88 9.02 -20.51
C GLU A 20 35.72 8.02 -21.67
N LEU A 21 34.63 7.25 -21.63
CA LEU A 21 34.13 6.44 -22.74
C LEU A 21 32.96 7.18 -23.39
N TRP A 22 33.12 7.56 -24.66
CA TRP A 22 32.12 8.34 -25.41
C TRP A 22 31.68 9.64 -24.71
N GLY A 23 32.61 10.32 -24.02
CA GLY A 23 32.36 11.57 -23.31
C GLY A 23 31.63 11.42 -21.97
N VAL A 24 31.57 10.20 -21.43
CA VAL A 24 31.00 9.90 -20.12
C VAL A 24 31.98 9.05 -19.32
N ASP A 25 32.14 9.35 -18.03
CA ASP A 25 33.02 8.60 -17.13
C ASP A 25 32.68 7.11 -17.12
N VAL A 26 33.70 6.25 -17.15
CA VAL A 26 33.54 4.78 -17.01
C VAL A 26 32.76 4.40 -15.75
N LEU A 27 32.88 5.17 -14.66
CA LEU A 27 32.07 4.99 -13.46
C LEU A 27 30.55 5.05 -13.73
N TRP A 28 30.10 5.97 -14.59
CA TRP A 28 28.69 6.08 -14.96
C TRP A 28 28.25 4.90 -15.84
N TRP A 29 29.13 4.44 -16.74
CA TRP A 29 28.89 3.21 -17.51
C TRP A 29 28.73 1.99 -16.59
N GLY A 30 29.52 1.88 -15.53
CA GLY A 30 29.35 0.83 -14.51
C GLY A 30 27.97 0.86 -13.84
N ARG A 31 27.45 2.05 -13.50
CA ARG A 31 26.09 2.20 -12.93
C ARG A 31 25.02 1.78 -13.92
N ILE A 32 25.16 2.16 -15.19
CA ILE A 32 24.27 1.70 -16.27
C ILE A 32 24.35 0.17 -16.35
N GLY A 33 25.55 -0.40 -16.27
CA GLY A 33 25.79 -1.83 -16.24
C GLY A 33 24.98 -2.55 -15.16
N LYS A 34 25.00 -2.06 -13.92
CA LYS A 34 24.19 -2.59 -12.81
C LYS A 34 22.69 -2.54 -13.10
N VAL A 35 22.19 -1.45 -13.68
CA VAL A 35 20.78 -1.33 -14.07
C VAL A 35 20.42 -2.37 -15.14
N LEU A 36 21.28 -2.53 -16.16
CA LEU A 36 21.07 -3.53 -17.21
C LEU A 36 21.09 -4.96 -16.66
N GLN A 37 22.02 -5.28 -15.76
CA GLN A 37 22.06 -6.57 -15.05
C GLN A 37 20.76 -6.82 -14.28
N PHE A 38 20.28 -5.81 -13.55
CA PHE A 38 19.05 -5.91 -12.78
C PHE A 38 17.83 -6.17 -13.68
N VAL A 39 17.68 -5.41 -14.77
CA VAL A 39 16.57 -5.59 -15.72
C VAL A 39 16.64 -6.94 -16.42
N GLY A 40 17.82 -7.37 -16.85
CA GLY A 40 17.99 -8.67 -17.49
C GLY A 40 17.74 -9.83 -16.52
N ALA A 41 18.23 -9.75 -15.27
CA ALA A 41 17.94 -10.74 -14.23
C ALA A 41 16.45 -10.78 -13.89
N LEU A 42 15.80 -9.62 -13.78
CA LEU A 42 14.36 -9.53 -13.55
C LEU A 42 13.57 -10.20 -14.69
N THR A 43 14.03 -10.04 -15.94
CA THR A 43 13.41 -10.71 -17.09
C THR A 43 13.49 -12.23 -16.96
N VAL A 44 14.64 -12.77 -16.54
CA VAL A 44 14.79 -14.22 -16.28
C VAL A 44 13.90 -14.68 -15.12
N ILE A 45 13.80 -13.91 -14.04
CA ILE A 45 12.90 -14.24 -12.92
C ILE A 45 11.44 -14.25 -13.37
N LEU A 46 11.02 -13.25 -14.16
CA LEU A 46 9.66 -13.17 -14.70
C LEU A 46 9.35 -14.35 -15.61
N ASP A 47 10.31 -14.79 -16.42
CA ASP A 47 10.18 -16.00 -17.24
C ASP A 47 10.02 -17.27 -16.39
N ILE A 48 10.84 -17.43 -15.34
CA ILE A 48 10.73 -18.57 -14.42
C ILE A 48 9.37 -18.60 -13.71
N ILE A 49 8.82 -17.44 -13.35
CA ILE A 49 7.50 -17.34 -12.72
C ILE A 49 6.40 -17.69 -13.73
N GLY A 50 6.53 -17.22 -14.97
CA GLY A 50 5.54 -17.38 -16.02
C GLY A 50 4.32 -16.43 -15.87
N PRO A 51 3.63 -16.11 -16.97
CA PRO A 51 2.51 -15.17 -16.98
C PRO A 51 1.32 -15.68 -16.15
N GLU A 52 1.09 -16.99 -16.08
CA GLU A 52 -0.04 -17.59 -15.37
C GLU A 52 0.07 -17.34 -13.85
N ARG A 53 1.27 -17.46 -13.28
CA ARG A 53 1.49 -17.22 -11.85
C ARG A 53 1.37 -15.75 -11.49
N LEU A 54 1.80 -14.85 -12.37
CA LEU A 54 1.63 -13.41 -12.18
C LEU A 54 0.16 -13.01 -12.19
N LEU A 55 -0.63 -13.58 -13.12
CA LEU A 55 -2.08 -13.37 -13.17
C LEU A 55 -2.77 -13.96 -11.93
N GLY A 56 -2.43 -15.19 -11.55
CA GLY A 56 -2.99 -15.83 -10.36
C GLY A 56 -2.64 -15.10 -9.06
N PHE A 57 -1.44 -14.53 -8.96
CA PHE A 57 -1.07 -13.66 -7.83
C PHE A 57 -1.87 -12.35 -7.82
N GLY A 58 -2.09 -11.76 -8.98
CA GLY A 58 -2.96 -10.58 -9.12
C GLY A 58 -4.40 -10.85 -8.70
N GLU A 59 -4.94 -11.99 -9.10
CA GLU A 59 -6.27 -12.43 -8.68
C GLU A 59 -6.30 -12.71 -7.18
N SER A 60 -5.28 -13.37 -6.62
CA SER A 60 -5.22 -13.63 -5.18
C SER A 60 -5.13 -12.34 -4.37
N LEU A 61 -4.41 -11.31 -4.82
CA LEU A 61 -4.42 -9.99 -4.18
C LEU A 61 -5.79 -9.32 -4.23
N ARG A 62 -6.55 -9.51 -5.32
CA ARG A 62 -7.92 -9.00 -5.43
C ARG A 62 -8.86 -9.69 -4.43
N THR A 63 -8.73 -11.01 -4.31
CA THR A 63 -9.56 -11.82 -3.39
C THR A 63 -9.10 -11.71 -1.93
N ALA A 64 -7.81 -11.48 -1.71
CA ALA A 64 -7.20 -11.37 -0.39
C ALA A 64 -7.30 -9.96 0.21
N SER A 65 -7.97 -9.02 -0.47
CA SER A 65 -8.39 -7.72 0.10
C SER A 65 -9.04 -7.97 1.47
N PRO A 66 -8.29 -7.80 2.58
CA PRO A 66 -8.81 -8.12 3.90
C PRO A 66 -9.91 -7.13 4.28
N PHE A 67 -9.98 -6.02 3.55
CA PHE A 67 -10.84 -4.89 3.79
C PHE A 67 -12.31 -5.22 3.51
N GLU A 68 -12.62 -5.96 2.44
CA GLU A 68 -13.99 -6.40 2.17
C GLU A 68 -14.47 -7.37 3.25
N GLY A 69 -13.68 -8.41 3.54
CA GLY A 69 -14.02 -9.38 4.58
C GLY A 69 -14.02 -8.81 6.01
N MET A 70 -13.22 -7.77 6.29
CA MET A 70 -13.20 -7.09 7.59
C MET A 70 -14.37 -6.11 7.73
N LEU A 71 -14.72 -5.37 6.67
CA LEU A 71 -15.90 -4.50 6.63
C LEU A 71 -17.18 -5.31 6.75
N ASP A 72 -17.28 -6.44 6.07
CA ASP A 72 -18.45 -7.32 6.18
C ASP A 72 -18.57 -7.91 7.58
N ARG A 73 -17.46 -8.36 8.18
CA ARG A 73 -17.45 -8.81 9.59
C ARG A 73 -17.80 -7.69 10.57
N ALA A 74 -17.29 -6.48 10.36
CA ALA A 74 -17.61 -5.32 11.20
C ALA A 74 -19.09 -4.95 11.08
N ARG A 75 -19.63 -4.93 9.86
CA ARG A 75 -21.03 -4.64 9.56
C ARG A 75 -21.95 -5.69 10.19
N GLN A 76 -21.63 -6.97 10.02
CA GLN A 76 -22.41 -8.09 10.55
C GLN A 76 -22.41 -8.13 12.09
N ARG A 77 -21.35 -7.64 12.73
CA ARG A 77 -21.25 -7.52 14.20
C ARG A 77 -21.99 -6.30 14.75
N TRP A 78 -22.16 -5.24 13.95
CA TRP A 78 -22.81 -4.00 14.36
C TRP A 78 -24.34 -4.01 14.16
N THR A 79 -24.88 -4.79 13.22
CA THR A 79 -26.32 -4.87 12.96
C THR A 79 -27.18 -5.22 14.19
N PRO A 80 -26.80 -6.16 15.09
CA PRO A 80 -27.62 -6.48 16.26
C PRO A 80 -27.64 -5.36 17.30
N ILE A 81 -26.51 -4.67 17.47
CA ILE A 81 -26.35 -3.55 18.40
C ILE A 81 -27.21 -2.37 17.94
N TRP A 82 -27.20 -2.10 16.63
CA TRP A 82 -28.02 -1.06 16.02
C TRP A 82 -29.52 -1.34 16.16
N GLU A 83 -29.94 -2.58 15.91
CA GLU A 83 -31.34 -3.00 16.06
C GLU A 83 -31.80 -3.04 17.52
N TRP A 84 -30.89 -3.33 18.46
CA TRP A 84 -31.15 -3.20 19.90
C TRP A 84 -31.34 -1.73 20.29
N ALA A 85 -30.48 -0.83 19.81
CA ALA A 85 -30.55 0.60 20.11
C ALA A 85 -31.83 1.24 19.55
N LYS A 86 -32.19 0.93 18.30
CA LYS A 86 -33.46 1.38 17.69
C LYS A 86 -34.68 0.94 18.47
N ARG A 87 -34.68 -0.28 19.03
CA ARG A 87 -35.80 -0.77 19.86
C ARG A 87 -35.92 -0.04 21.18
N ARG A 88 -34.80 0.35 21.79
CA ARG A 88 -34.78 1.05 23.08
C ARG A 88 -35.21 2.52 22.98
N ILE A 89 -35.00 3.13 21.81
CA ILE A 89 -35.31 4.55 21.55
C ILE A 89 -36.75 4.75 21.01
N ARG A 90 -37.56 3.69 20.85
CA ARG A 90 -38.99 3.88 20.54
C ARG A 90 -39.64 4.70 21.66
N PRO A 91 -40.16 5.91 21.39
CA PRO A 91 -40.83 6.70 22.39
C PRO A 91 -42.04 5.91 22.87
N ALA A 92 -42.04 5.52 24.15
CA ALA A 92 -43.20 4.89 24.76
C ALA A 92 -44.37 5.88 24.68
N GLU A 93 -45.49 5.47 24.11
CA GLU A 93 -46.73 6.25 24.11
C GLU A 93 -47.13 6.48 25.58
N VAL A 94 -46.92 7.70 26.07
CA VAL A 94 -47.22 8.07 27.45
C VAL A 94 -48.71 8.45 27.52
N PRO A 95 -49.52 7.80 28.36
CA PRO A 95 -50.93 8.15 28.50
C PRO A 95 -51.10 9.57 29.04
N ALA A 96 -51.93 10.37 28.35
CA ALA A 96 -52.12 11.82 28.53
C ALA A 96 -52.54 12.28 29.95
N ARG A 97 -52.89 11.37 30.87
CA ARG A 97 -53.37 11.71 32.23
C ARG A 97 -52.27 11.96 33.27
N LEU A 98 -50.99 11.77 32.95
CA LEU A 98 -49.86 11.98 33.87
C LEU A 98 -49.07 13.28 33.62
N GLU A 99 -49.49 14.15 32.69
CA GLU A 99 -48.64 15.24 32.17
C GLU A 99 -48.41 16.43 33.13
N LEU A 100 -49.35 16.77 34.03
CA LEU A 100 -49.26 18.03 34.79
C LEU A 100 -48.24 18.02 35.95
N GLY A 101 -48.16 16.95 36.75
CA GLY A 101 -47.17 16.84 37.84
C GLY A 101 -45.83 16.21 37.44
N ARG A 102 -45.84 15.38 36.39
CA ARG A 102 -44.66 14.66 35.90
C ARG A 102 -43.73 15.58 35.12
N SER A 103 -44.24 16.64 34.49
CA SER A 103 -43.41 17.57 33.71
C SER A 103 -42.39 18.34 34.57
N ALA A 104 -42.70 18.66 35.83
CA ALA A 104 -41.76 19.36 36.71
C ALA A 104 -40.66 18.43 37.23
N VAL A 105 -41.03 17.24 37.68
CA VAL A 105 -40.07 16.23 38.17
C VAL A 105 -39.20 15.69 37.04
N VAL A 106 -39.79 15.42 35.86
CA VAL A 106 -39.02 14.99 34.68
C VAL A 106 -38.09 16.11 34.19
N ARG A 107 -38.51 17.38 34.22
CA ARG A 107 -37.62 18.50 33.90
C ARG A 107 -36.46 18.61 34.90
N LEU A 108 -36.73 18.46 36.19
CA LEU A 108 -35.69 18.50 37.23
C LEU A 108 -34.70 17.33 37.10
N VAL A 109 -35.20 16.11 36.86
CA VAL A 109 -34.37 14.91 36.64
C VAL A 109 -33.58 15.02 35.34
N ALA A 110 -34.18 15.53 34.27
CA ALA A 110 -33.49 15.75 33.00
C ALA A 110 -32.41 16.82 33.12
N GLN A 111 -32.68 17.92 33.82
CA GLN A 111 -31.70 18.99 34.06
C GLN A 111 -30.54 18.49 34.92
N THR A 112 -30.81 17.77 36.01
CA THR A 112 -29.75 17.19 36.86
C THR A 112 -28.93 16.14 36.12
N ALA A 113 -29.56 15.26 35.34
CA ALA A 113 -28.85 14.32 34.48
C ALA A 113 -27.96 15.04 33.45
N THR A 114 -28.46 16.12 32.83
CA THR A 114 -27.69 16.92 31.86
C THR A 114 -26.46 17.57 32.50
N VAL A 115 -26.61 18.12 33.71
CA VAL A 115 -25.50 18.72 34.46
C VAL A 115 -24.47 17.67 34.87
N VAL A 116 -24.90 16.51 35.36
CA VAL A 116 -23.99 15.41 35.76
C VAL A 116 -23.24 14.85 34.55
N ILE A 117 -23.92 14.64 33.42
CA ILE A 117 -23.30 14.18 32.17
C ILE A 117 -22.34 15.24 31.65
N GLY A 118 -22.72 16.52 31.66
CA GLY A 118 -21.87 17.63 31.25
C GLY A 118 -20.61 17.75 32.11
N PHE A 119 -20.73 17.59 33.42
CA PHE A 119 -19.59 17.60 34.35
C PHE A 119 -18.69 16.39 34.16
N ALA A 120 -19.24 15.18 33.97
CA ALA A 120 -18.45 13.99 33.68
C ALA A 120 -17.69 14.11 32.34
N ILE A 121 -18.33 14.66 31.30
CA ILE A 121 -17.68 14.98 30.02
C ILE A 121 -16.58 16.01 30.22
N ALA A 122 -16.85 17.09 30.97
CA ALA A 122 -15.86 18.11 31.28
C ALA A 122 -14.64 17.51 31.99
N VAL A 123 -14.83 16.72 33.05
CA VAL A 123 -13.75 16.04 33.79
C VAL A 123 -12.97 15.07 32.90
N LEU A 124 -13.64 14.31 32.02
CA LEU A 124 -12.99 13.47 31.01
C LEU A 124 -12.14 14.31 30.05
N PHE A 125 -12.60 15.50 29.65
CA PHE A 125 -11.89 16.47 28.82
C PHE A 125 -10.80 17.28 29.55
N THR A 126 -10.83 17.38 30.88
CA THR A 126 -9.74 18.04 31.65
C THR A 126 -8.62 17.06 32.01
N SER A 127 -8.91 15.76 32.05
CA SER A 127 -7.91 14.72 32.30
C SER A 127 -7.09 14.43 31.03
N TRP A 128 -5.78 14.19 31.14
CA TRP A 128 -4.95 13.79 29.99
C TRP A 128 -5.42 12.51 29.26
N GLY A 129 -6.38 11.77 29.83
CA GLY A 129 -6.95 10.55 29.27
C GLY A 129 -7.63 10.73 27.91
N TRP A 130 -8.29 11.86 27.63
CA TRP A 130 -8.92 12.07 26.31
C TRP A 130 -7.88 12.23 25.19
N ILE A 131 -6.69 12.78 25.50
CA ILE A 131 -5.59 12.90 24.54
C ILE A 131 -5.11 11.51 24.13
N ILE A 132 -5.00 10.58 25.10
CA ILE A 132 -4.63 9.19 24.83
C ILE A 132 -5.69 8.50 23.98
N VAL A 133 -6.98 8.64 24.32
CA VAL A 133 -8.08 8.06 23.54
C VAL A 133 -8.09 8.63 22.12
N LEU A 134 -7.92 9.93 21.96
CA LEU A 134 -7.86 10.58 20.65
C LEU A 134 -6.65 10.12 19.84
N ALA A 135 -5.46 10.00 20.46
CA ALA A 135 -4.26 9.50 19.80
C ALA A 135 -4.40 8.04 19.34
N VAL A 136 -5.04 7.18 20.14
CA VAL A 136 -5.33 5.79 19.76
C VAL A 136 -6.34 5.75 18.61
N LEU A 137 -7.39 6.56 18.65
CA LEU A 137 -8.36 6.64 17.55
C LEU A 137 -7.72 7.17 16.26
N LEU A 138 -6.95 8.25 16.34
CA LEU A 138 -6.26 8.84 15.19
C LEU A 138 -5.23 7.88 14.60
N SER A 139 -4.48 7.15 15.42
CA SER A 139 -3.52 6.14 14.93
C SER A 139 -4.24 4.96 14.26
N GLY A 140 -5.38 4.53 14.79
CA GLY A 140 -6.23 3.52 14.14
C GLY A 140 -6.76 3.98 12.78
N VAL A 141 -7.28 5.21 12.70
CA VAL A 141 -7.75 5.80 11.44
C VAL A 141 -6.60 5.96 10.44
N ALA A 142 -5.43 6.42 10.89
CA ALA A 142 -4.24 6.56 10.04
C ALA A 142 -3.76 5.21 9.50
N ALA A 143 -3.74 4.16 10.32
CA ALA A 143 -3.37 2.81 9.89
C ALA A 143 -4.35 2.26 8.84
N LEU A 144 -5.65 2.45 9.04
CA LEU A 144 -6.68 2.07 8.07
C LEU A 144 -6.56 2.85 6.76
N ALA A 145 -6.31 4.16 6.84
CA ALA A 145 -6.09 5.00 5.66
C ALA A 145 -4.85 4.56 4.88
N LEU A 146 -3.74 4.27 5.56
CA LEU A 146 -2.51 3.77 4.94
C LEU A 146 -2.76 2.42 4.25
N ALA A 147 -3.45 1.49 4.92
CA ALA A 147 -3.80 0.20 4.33
C ALA A 147 -4.68 0.34 3.08
N ALA A 148 -5.64 1.28 3.11
CA ALA A 148 -6.48 1.59 1.96
C ALA A 148 -5.68 2.21 0.81
N ILE A 149 -4.76 3.13 1.09
CA ILE A 149 -3.87 3.73 0.09
C ILE A 149 -2.98 2.65 -0.54
N VAL A 150 -2.35 1.80 0.26
CA VAL A 150 -1.50 0.71 -0.24
C VAL A 150 -2.30 -0.25 -1.12
N SER A 151 -3.52 -0.61 -0.70
CA SER A 151 -4.40 -1.49 -1.49
C SER A 151 -4.83 -0.83 -2.80
N PHE A 152 -5.22 0.44 -2.75
CA PHE A 152 -5.63 1.21 -3.93
C PHE A 152 -4.48 1.38 -4.92
N VAL A 153 -3.30 1.77 -4.44
CA VAL A 153 -2.09 1.88 -5.27
C VAL A 153 -1.71 0.51 -5.86
N GLY A 154 -1.76 -0.55 -5.05
CA GLY A 154 -1.50 -1.91 -5.52
C GLY A 154 -2.45 -2.32 -6.65
N GLN A 155 -3.75 -2.04 -6.51
CA GLN A 155 -4.75 -2.33 -7.53
C GLN A 155 -4.61 -1.46 -8.78
N ALA A 156 -4.27 -0.17 -8.61
CA ALA A 156 -4.01 0.75 -9.71
C ALA A 156 -2.78 0.32 -10.52
N VAL A 157 -1.66 0.02 -9.84
CA VAL A 157 -0.43 -0.52 -10.47
C VAL A 157 -0.73 -1.83 -11.17
N PHE A 158 -1.47 -2.73 -10.53
CA PHE A 158 -1.84 -4.01 -11.14
C PHE A 158 -2.66 -3.81 -12.43
N THR A 159 -3.67 -2.94 -12.39
CA THR A 159 -4.59 -2.74 -13.51
C THR A 159 -3.97 -1.97 -14.66
N VAL A 160 -3.20 -0.92 -14.36
CA VAL A 160 -2.63 0.00 -15.34
C VAL A 160 -1.30 -0.50 -15.89
N VAL A 161 -0.49 -1.18 -15.07
CA VAL A 161 0.86 -1.61 -15.45
C VAL A 161 0.91 -3.11 -15.64
N ILE A 162 0.60 -3.90 -14.61
CA ILE A 162 0.87 -5.36 -14.64
C ILE A 162 -0.03 -6.07 -15.66
N ARG A 163 -1.33 -5.79 -15.68
CA ARG A 163 -2.29 -6.45 -16.56
C ARG A 163 -2.00 -6.27 -18.06
N PRO A 164 -1.78 -5.04 -18.59
CA PRO A 164 -1.41 -4.89 -19.99
C PRO A 164 -0.06 -5.54 -20.27
N PHE A 165 0.90 -5.42 -19.35
CA PHE A 165 2.23 -6.04 -19.53
C PHE A 165 2.14 -7.57 -19.59
N ALA A 166 1.35 -8.20 -18.72
CA ALA A 166 1.09 -9.64 -18.74
C ALA A 166 0.40 -10.07 -20.05
N THR A 167 -0.53 -9.26 -20.55
CA THR A 167 -1.22 -9.52 -21.83
C THR A 167 -0.25 -9.46 -23.02
N VAL A 168 0.69 -8.53 -22.98
CA VAL A 168 1.74 -8.38 -24.00
C VAL A 168 2.74 -9.54 -23.92
N ILE A 169 3.23 -9.88 -22.73
CA ILE A 169 4.18 -10.99 -22.53
C ILE A 169 3.58 -12.34 -22.90
N ALA A 170 2.26 -12.53 -22.73
CA ALA A 170 1.59 -13.77 -23.10
C ALA A 170 1.69 -14.12 -24.60
N GLN A 171 2.13 -13.20 -25.46
CA GLN A 171 2.38 -13.50 -26.86
C GLN A 171 3.68 -14.32 -27.01
N PRO A 172 3.65 -15.53 -27.62
CA PRO A 172 4.82 -16.40 -27.73
C PRO A 172 6.03 -15.77 -28.42
N ARG A 173 5.78 -14.84 -29.36
CA ARG A 173 6.85 -14.11 -30.06
C ARG A 173 7.56 -13.12 -29.13
N ILE A 174 6.81 -12.48 -28.24
CA ILE A 174 7.34 -11.49 -27.30
C ILE A 174 8.13 -12.18 -26.20
N ASP A 175 7.69 -13.35 -25.74
CA ASP A 175 8.45 -14.18 -24.79
C ASP A 175 9.86 -14.52 -25.30
N ALA A 176 9.96 -15.10 -26.51
CA ALA A 176 11.26 -15.42 -27.11
C ALA A 176 12.15 -14.18 -27.30
N TRP A 177 11.54 -13.04 -27.63
CA TRP A 177 12.26 -11.78 -27.81
C TRP A 177 12.73 -11.20 -26.48
N ALA A 178 11.89 -11.20 -25.44
CA ALA A 178 12.20 -10.74 -24.10
C ALA A 178 13.34 -11.57 -23.49
N LYS A 179 13.35 -12.89 -23.68
CA LYS A 179 14.47 -13.77 -23.29
C LYS A 179 15.78 -13.38 -23.96
N SER A 180 15.72 -13.19 -25.28
CA SER A 180 16.90 -12.82 -26.07
C SER A 180 17.45 -11.46 -25.64
N VAL A 181 16.57 -10.47 -25.47
CA VAL A 181 16.94 -9.14 -24.98
C VAL A 181 17.44 -9.19 -23.55
N GLY A 182 16.79 -9.92 -22.66
CA GLY A 182 17.20 -10.07 -21.27
C GLY A 182 18.61 -10.67 -21.14
N ALA A 183 18.91 -11.69 -21.95
CA ALA A 183 20.25 -12.27 -22.03
C ALA A 183 21.29 -11.25 -22.54
N LEU A 184 20.96 -10.50 -23.60
CA LEU A 184 21.84 -9.45 -24.11
C LEU A 184 22.07 -8.33 -23.10
N LEU A 185 21.03 -7.92 -22.37
CA LEU A 185 21.13 -6.91 -21.31
C LEU A 185 21.99 -7.39 -20.14
N LEU A 186 21.87 -8.66 -19.74
CA LEU A 186 22.75 -9.25 -18.74
C LEU A 186 24.21 -9.23 -19.21
N MET A 187 24.49 -9.70 -20.42
CA MET A 187 25.85 -9.70 -20.97
C MET A 187 26.45 -8.29 -21.06
N ALA A 188 25.70 -7.33 -21.61
CA ALA A 188 26.12 -5.94 -21.69
C ALA A 188 26.32 -5.33 -20.29
N GLY A 189 25.42 -5.65 -19.37
CA GLY A 189 25.50 -5.21 -17.98
C GLY A 189 26.75 -5.73 -17.28
N PHE A 190 27.08 -7.02 -17.43
CA PHE A 190 28.33 -7.60 -16.94
C PHE A 190 29.57 -6.96 -17.59
N HIS A 191 29.51 -6.69 -18.88
CA HIS A 191 30.61 -6.05 -19.60
C HIS A 191 30.94 -4.66 -19.01
N PHE A 192 29.92 -3.82 -18.79
CA PHE A 192 30.14 -2.48 -18.24
C PHE A 192 30.51 -2.48 -16.76
N ASP A 193 29.96 -3.41 -15.99
CA ASP A 193 30.29 -3.57 -14.58
C ASP A 193 31.75 -4.00 -14.38
N LEU A 194 32.23 -4.92 -15.21
CA LEU A 194 33.62 -5.37 -15.19
C LEU A 194 34.59 -4.25 -15.59
N LEU A 195 34.23 -3.40 -16.56
CA LEU A 195 35.02 -2.21 -16.88
C LEU A 195 35.13 -1.20 -15.73
N ALA A 196 34.15 -1.19 -14.82
CA ALA A 196 34.10 -0.28 -13.69
C ALA A 196 34.65 -0.88 -12.38
N SER A 197 35.04 -2.16 -12.36
CA SER A 197 35.64 -2.84 -11.21
C SER A 197 37.16 -2.81 -11.28
#